data_AF-D7VGG0-F1
#
_entry.id   AF-D7VGG0-F1
#
_cell.length_a   1.000
_cell.length_b   1.000
_cell.length_c   1.000
_cell.angle_alpha   90.00
_cell.angle_beta   90.00
_cell.angle_gamma   90.00
#
_symmetry.space_group_name_H-M   'P 1'
#
loop_
_entity.id
_entity.type
_entity.pdbx_description
1 polymer ?
#
loop_
_entity_poly.entity_id
_entity_poly.type
_entity_poly.pdbx_seq_one_letter_code
_entity_poly.pdbx_strand_id
1 'polypeptide(L)'
;MKTHFDIEKLVESGAITSELDYERALIADRNLRLLAKDNDHFKKLRFRLRDLIEQYENTEWNNADQIDEDKIRESDKAERLAEIERIFIRNRKEAIRDTLKRLTLTQQDLATLLGHKSKTHMSELINGIKPFTLTDLVIINRILKIDITLLVPTFLSFKDQVKVKAAVTKIDKPQLKLAIDDLVVCD
;
A
#
# COMPACT_ATOMS: atom_id res chain seq x y z
N MET A 1 8.64 -6.48 10.70
CA MET A 1 8.40 -5.11 10.21
C MET A 1 7.32 -5.16 9.15
N LYS A 2 6.22 -4.40 9.31
CA LYS A 2 5.21 -4.27 8.25
C LYS A 2 5.78 -3.33 7.20
N THR A 3 5.78 -3.74 5.95
CA THR A 3 6.39 -2.98 4.86
C THR A 3 5.40 -2.03 4.19
N HIS A 4 4.09 -2.32 4.31
CA HIS A 4 2.99 -1.57 3.69
C HIS A 4 1.71 -1.69 4.52
N PHE A 5 0.70 -0.93 4.11
CA PHE A 5 -0.67 -1.01 4.60
C PHE A 5 -1.31 -2.39 4.35
N ASP A 6 -2.26 -2.76 5.20
CA ASP A 6 -2.89 -4.08 5.23
C ASP A 6 -4.41 -3.92 5.25
N ILE A 7 -5.06 -4.23 4.13
CA ILE A 7 -6.49 -3.99 3.93
C ILE A 7 -7.34 -4.92 4.80
N GLU A 8 -6.89 -6.14 5.04
CA GLU A 8 -7.61 -7.03 5.96
C GLU A 8 -7.58 -6.48 7.37
N LYS A 9 -6.44 -5.95 7.82
CA LYS A 9 -6.38 -5.32 9.14
C LYS A 9 -7.22 -4.05 9.25
N LEU A 10 -7.31 -3.26 8.18
CA LEU A 10 -8.24 -2.12 8.15
C LEU A 10 -9.68 -2.61 8.34
N VAL A 11 -10.10 -3.63 7.58
CA VAL A 11 -11.45 -4.20 7.67
C VAL A 11 -11.72 -4.87 9.03
N GLU A 12 -10.70 -5.48 9.64
CA GLU A 12 -10.76 -6.05 10.99
C GLU A 12 -10.87 -4.96 12.07
N SER A 13 -10.22 -3.81 11.88
CA SER A 13 -10.31 -2.68 12.81
C SER A 13 -11.72 -2.07 12.87
N GLY A 14 -12.51 -2.27 11.80
CA GLY A 14 -13.92 -1.89 11.75
C GLY A 14 -14.18 -0.39 11.54
N ALA A 15 -13.15 0.42 11.29
CA ALA A 15 -13.32 1.84 10.99
C ALA A 15 -12.20 2.36 10.09
N ILE A 16 -12.56 3.26 9.17
CA ILE A 16 -11.61 4.15 8.48
C ILE A 16 -11.48 5.40 9.35
N THR A 17 -10.26 5.75 9.72
CA THR A 17 -10.00 6.81 10.73
C THR A 17 -9.20 7.98 10.19
N SER A 18 -8.78 7.91 8.93
CA SER A 18 -8.01 8.96 8.27
C SER A 18 -8.31 8.98 6.78
N GLU A 19 -8.10 10.14 6.18
CA GLU A 19 -8.28 10.36 4.75
C GLU A 19 -7.34 9.47 3.91
N LEU A 20 -6.13 9.19 4.42
CA LEU A 20 -5.21 8.24 3.79
C LEU A 20 -5.74 6.79 3.81
N ASP A 21 -6.38 6.37 4.90
CA ASP A 21 -7.01 5.04 4.96
C ASP A 21 -8.20 4.94 4.01
N TYR A 22 -8.97 6.03 3.88
CA TYR A 22 -10.06 6.15 2.92
C TYR A 22 -9.58 5.97 1.47
N GLU A 23 -8.54 6.71 1.07
CA GLU A 23 -7.97 6.62 -0.28
C GLU A 23 -7.39 5.22 -0.58
N ARG A 24 -6.68 4.64 0.39
CA ARG A 24 -6.20 3.25 0.28
C ARG A 24 -7.35 2.26 0.14
N ALA A 25 -8.46 2.47 0.86
CA ALA A 25 -9.64 1.64 0.78
C ALA A 25 -10.31 1.74 -0.61
N LEU A 26 -10.42 2.94 -1.20
CA LEU A 26 -10.94 3.12 -2.56
C LEU A 26 -10.11 2.36 -3.60
N ILE A 27 -8.78 2.46 -3.50
CA ILE A 27 -7.86 1.73 -4.38
C ILE A 27 -8.02 0.21 -4.19
N ALA A 28 -8.15 -0.25 -2.95
CA ALA A 28 -8.37 -1.65 -2.65
C ALA A 28 -9.73 -2.17 -3.14
N ASP A 29 -10.83 -1.40 -3.06
CA ASP A 29 -12.13 -1.80 -3.61
C ASP A 29 -12.04 -2.08 -5.11
N ARG A 30 -11.31 -1.23 -5.86
CA ARG A 30 -11.08 -1.39 -7.30
C ARG A 30 -10.32 -2.68 -7.60
N ASN A 31 -9.28 -2.99 -6.81
CA ASN A 31 -8.51 -4.23 -6.96
C ASN A 31 -9.35 -5.46 -6.60
N LEU A 32 -10.06 -5.40 -5.47
CA LEU A 32 -10.93 -6.48 -5.00
C LEU A 32 -12.08 -6.74 -5.97
N ARG A 33 -12.56 -5.75 -6.71
CA ARG A 33 -13.58 -5.94 -7.76
C ARG A 33 -13.15 -6.98 -8.80
N LEU A 34 -11.87 -6.99 -9.17
CA LEU A 34 -11.34 -7.97 -10.13
C LEU A 34 -11.17 -9.34 -9.49
N LEU A 35 -10.66 -9.38 -8.26
CA LEU A 35 -10.38 -10.62 -7.52
C LEU A 35 -11.65 -11.33 -7.03
N ALA A 36 -12.72 -10.57 -6.75
CA ALA A 36 -13.99 -11.07 -6.23
C ALA A 36 -14.82 -11.82 -7.27
N LYS A 37 -14.50 -11.75 -8.56
CA LYS A 37 -15.24 -12.49 -9.60
C LYS A 37 -15.21 -13.99 -9.35
N ASP A 38 -14.04 -14.49 -8.93
CA ASP A 38 -13.75 -15.92 -8.89
C ASP A 38 -13.50 -16.45 -7.46
N ASN A 39 -13.66 -15.61 -6.42
CA ASN A 39 -13.31 -15.99 -5.05
C ASN A 39 -14.21 -15.33 -4.00
N ASP A 40 -14.93 -16.16 -3.23
CA ASP A 40 -15.88 -15.72 -2.21
C ASP A 40 -15.22 -15.01 -1.02
N HIS A 41 -13.96 -15.31 -0.69
CA HIS A 41 -13.21 -14.56 0.32
C HIS A 41 -13.09 -13.09 -0.07
N PHE A 42 -12.68 -12.82 -1.32
CA PHE A 42 -12.57 -11.45 -1.82
C PHE A 42 -13.92 -10.76 -1.98
N LYS A 43 -15.01 -11.50 -2.28
CA LYS A 43 -16.37 -10.94 -2.26
C LYS A 43 -16.74 -10.42 -0.87
N LYS A 44 -16.54 -11.24 0.16
CA LYS A 44 -16.86 -10.88 1.56
C LYS A 44 -15.99 -9.72 2.05
N LEU A 45 -14.68 -9.76 1.77
CA LEU A 45 -13.76 -8.69 2.12
C LEU A 45 -14.16 -7.36 1.47
N ARG A 46 -14.50 -7.41 0.17
CA ARG A 46 -14.94 -6.22 -0.57
C ARG A 46 -16.25 -5.64 -0.06
N PHE A 47 -17.20 -6.50 0.29
CA PHE A 47 -18.47 -6.06 0.87
C PHE A 47 -18.23 -5.27 2.16
N ARG A 48 -17.49 -5.86 3.11
CA ARG A 48 -17.15 -5.18 4.37
C ARG A 48 -16.36 -3.89 4.16
N LEU A 49 -15.43 -3.87 3.20
CA LEU A 49 -14.66 -2.67 2.88
C LEU A 49 -15.56 -1.53 2.38
N ARG A 50 -16.58 -1.84 1.56
CA ARG A 50 -17.54 -0.86 1.06
C ARG A 50 -18.41 -0.27 2.16
N ASP A 51 -18.85 -1.11 3.11
CA ASP A 51 -19.60 -0.63 4.27
C ASP A 51 -18.79 0.41 5.06
N LEU A 52 -17.47 0.19 5.21
CA LEU A 52 -16.58 1.13 5.89
C LEU A 52 -16.34 2.42 5.10
N ILE A 53 -16.18 2.31 3.77
CA ILE A 53 -16.05 3.46 2.86
C ILE A 53 -17.29 4.35 2.97
N GLU A 54 -18.48 3.75 2.86
CA GLU A 54 -19.76 4.46 2.95
C GLU A 54 -19.95 5.13 4.33
N GLN A 55 -19.58 4.44 5.41
CA GLN A 55 -19.64 5.02 6.76
C GLN A 55 -18.73 6.25 6.89
N TYR A 56 -17.53 6.20 6.33
CA TYR A 56 -16.60 7.31 6.34
C TYR A 56 -17.13 8.50 5.52
N GLU A 57 -17.57 8.25 4.28
CA GLU A 57 -18.17 9.26 3.40
C GLU A 57 -19.35 9.98 4.07
N ASN A 58 -20.24 9.21 4.71
CA ASN A 58 -21.40 9.75 5.40
C ASN A 58 -21.04 10.62 6.61
N THR A 59 -19.91 10.33 7.26
CA THR A 59 -19.46 11.05 8.46
C THR A 59 -18.65 12.29 8.09
N GLU A 60 -17.76 12.17 7.12
CA GLU A 60 -16.74 13.19 6.83
C GLU A 60 -17.09 14.07 5.62
N TRP A 61 -17.79 13.54 4.62
CA TRP A 61 -17.95 14.18 3.31
C TRP A 61 -19.40 14.51 2.94
N ASN A 62 -20.37 14.10 3.76
CA ASN A 62 -21.80 14.29 3.47
C ASN A 62 -22.29 15.74 3.60
N ASN A 63 -21.67 16.54 4.46
CA ASN A 63 -22.09 17.93 4.69
C ASN A 63 -21.13 18.92 4.02
N ALA A 64 -21.50 19.42 2.84
CA ALA A 64 -20.69 20.35 2.07
C ALA A 64 -20.35 21.66 2.83
N ASP A 65 -21.23 22.10 3.74
CA ASP A 65 -21.02 23.33 4.52
C ASP A 65 -19.93 23.18 5.60
N GLN A 66 -19.51 21.95 5.90
CA GLN A 66 -18.47 21.62 6.89
C GLN A 66 -17.11 21.30 6.24
N ILE A 67 -17.03 21.33 4.91
CA ILE A 67 -15.78 21.07 4.17
C ILE A 67 -15.04 22.40 3.99
N ASP A 68 -13.91 22.55 4.68
CA ASP A 68 -13.03 23.70 4.55
C ASP A 68 -11.85 23.42 3.60
N GLU A 69 -11.08 24.47 3.29
CA GLU A 69 -9.90 24.34 2.43
C GLU A 69 -8.84 23.41 3.01
N ASP A 70 -8.72 23.34 4.34
CA ASP A 70 -7.70 22.51 4.99
C ASP A 70 -8.04 21.03 4.86
N LYS A 71 -9.33 20.66 4.96
CA LYS A 71 -9.82 19.31 4.68
C LYS A 71 -9.58 18.90 3.23
N ILE A 72 -9.81 19.81 2.28
CA ILE A 72 -9.52 19.56 0.86
C ILE A 72 -8.02 19.31 0.68
N ARG A 73 -7.16 20.13 1.29
CA ARG A 73 -5.69 19.94 1.22
C ARG A 73 -5.24 18.63 1.86
N GLU A 74 -5.89 18.19 2.93
CA GLU A 74 -5.61 16.88 3.54
C GLU A 74 -5.95 15.74 2.57
N SER A 75 -7.13 15.81 1.94
CA SER A 75 -7.58 14.84 0.92
C SER A 75 -6.64 14.78 -0.27
N ASP A 76 -6.28 15.93 -0.83
CA ASP A 76 -5.32 16.04 -1.93
C ASP A 76 -3.96 15.40 -1.59
N LYS A 77 -3.49 15.55 -0.35
CA LYS A 77 -2.23 14.95 0.13
C LYS A 77 -2.38 13.44 0.29
N ALA A 78 -3.48 12.98 0.87
CA ALA A 78 -3.79 11.57 1.06
C ALA A 78 -3.90 10.83 -0.28
N GLU A 79 -4.64 11.39 -1.25
CA GLU A 79 -4.80 10.83 -2.59
C GLU A 79 -3.45 10.64 -3.28
N ARG A 80 -2.60 11.68 -3.26
CA ARG A 80 -1.24 11.61 -3.86
C ARG A 80 -0.40 10.50 -3.25
N LEU A 81 -0.38 10.38 -1.93
CA LEU A 81 0.38 9.32 -1.26
C LEU A 81 -0.18 7.92 -1.59
N ALA A 82 -1.49 7.75 -1.54
CA ALA A 82 -2.14 6.49 -1.88
C ALA A 82 -1.85 6.08 -3.34
N GLU A 83 -1.80 7.05 -4.26
CA GLU A 83 -1.46 6.80 -5.65
C GLU A 83 0.01 6.40 -5.85
N ILE A 84 0.95 7.04 -5.13
CA ILE A 84 2.36 6.62 -5.12
C ILE A 84 2.50 5.17 -4.62
N GLU A 85 1.80 4.83 -3.53
CA GLU A 85 1.76 3.46 -3.01
C GLU A 85 1.17 2.47 -4.02
N ARG A 86 0.08 2.84 -4.72
CA ARG A 86 -0.53 2.01 -5.76
C ARG A 86 0.43 1.75 -6.92
N ILE A 87 1.09 2.79 -7.42
CA ILE A 87 2.07 2.69 -8.50
C ILE A 87 3.21 1.76 -8.06
N PHE A 88 3.74 1.95 -6.85
CA PHE A 88 4.77 1.09 -6.29
C PHE A 88 4.33 -0.39 -6.25
N ILE A 89 3.14 -0.68 -5.70
CA ILE A 89 2.60 -2.05 -5.61
C ILE A 89 2.45 -2.66 -7.01
N ARG A 90 1.97 -1.89 -7.99
CA ARG A 90 1.85 -2.33 -9.38
C ARG A 90 3.22 -2.67 -9.98
N ASN A 91 4.19 -1.79 -9.85
CA ASN A 91 5.52 -1.98 -10.42
C ASN A 91 6.22 -3.20 -9.80
N ARG A 92 6.10 -3.37 -8.48
CA ARG A 92 6.58 -4.57 -7.77
C ARG A 92 5.94 -5.84 -8.32
N LYS A 93 4.60 -5.84 -8.46
CA LYS A 93 3.85 -6.97 -9.01
C LYS A 93 4.31 -7.33 -10.41
N GLU A 94 4.53 -6.34 -11.27
CA GLU A 94 5.03 -6.54 -12.64
C GLU A 94 6.44 -7.12 -12.65
N ALA A 95 7.36 -6.55 -11.87
CA ALA A 95 8.74 -7.05 -11.75
C ALA A 95 8.79 -8.52 -11.29
N ILE A 96 7.96 -8.89 -10.31
CA ILE A 96 7.81 -10.28 -9.86
C ILE A 96 7.25 -11.14 -10.99
N ARG A 97 6.12 -10.75 -11.61
CA ARG A 97 5.47 -11.55 -12.66
C ARG A 97 6.37 -11.79 -13.86
N ASP A 98 7.10 -10.77 -14.31
CA ASP A 98 7.95 -10.89 -15.50
C ASP A 98 9.19 -11.73 -15.21
N THR A 99 9.73 -11.64 -13.99
CA THR A 99 10.81 -12.52 -13.56
C THR A 99 10.36 -13.97 -13.44
N LEU A 100 9.16 -14.23 -12.89
CA LEU A 100 8.59 -15.58 -12.84
C LEU A 100 8.41 -16.16 -14.25
N LYS A 101 7.84 -15.40 -15.19
CA LYS A 101 7.69 -15.82 -16.60
C LYS A 101 9.03 -16.16 -17.23
N ARG A 102 10.06 -15.31 -17.05
CA ARG A 102 11.42 -15.53 -17.60
C ARG A 102 12.05 -16.82 -17.07
N LEU A 103 11.76 -17.16 -15.81
CA LEU A 103 12.23 -18.39 -15.17
C LEU A 103 11.29 -19.58 -15.36
N THR A 104 10.24 -19.43 -16.17
CA THR A 104 9.19 -20.45 -16.37
C THR A 104 8.53 -20.93 -15.07
N LEU A 105 8.46 -20.05 -14.08
CA LEU A 105 7.84 -20.29 -12.77
C LEU A 105 6.40 -19.78 -12.73
N THR A 106 5.57 -20.46 -11.97
CA THR A 106 4.20 -20.06 -11.66
C THR A 106 4.12 -19.28 -10.35
N GLN A 107 2.98 -18.62 -10.11
CA GLN A 107 2.70 -18.00 -8.81
C GLN A 107 2.63 -19.04 -7.68
N GLN A 108 2.28 -20.30 -7.98
CA GLN A 108 2.27 -21.38 -7.00
C GLN A 108 3.69 -21.78 -6.61
N ASP A 109 4.64 -21.76 -7.55
CA ASP A 109 6.05 -22.02 -7.25
C ASP A 109 6.62 -20.93 -6.35
N LEU A 110 6.27 -19.67 -6.61
CA LEU A 110 6.63 -18.57 -5.71
C LEU A 110 6.02 -18.77 -4.32
N ALA A 111 4.76 -19.17 -4.21
CA ALA A 111 4.14 -19.47 -2.92
C ALA A 111 4.91 -20.57 -2.17
N THR A 112 5.29 -21.65 -2.84
CA THR A 112 6.10 -22.73 -2.27
C THR A 112 7.48 -22.23 -1.82
N LEU A 113 8.17 -21.40 -2.62
CA LEU A 113 9.46 -20.81 -2.28
C LEU A 113 9.41 -19.95 -1.01
N LEU A 114 8.29 -19.25 -0.81
CA LEU A 114 8.06 -18.39 0.35
C LEU A 114 7.49 -19.15 1.56
N GLY A 115 7.20 -20.45 1.43
CA GLY A 115 6.57 -21.25 2.47
C GLY A 115 5.06 -20.98 2.65
N HIS A 116 4.42 -20.31 1.70
CA HIS A 116 2.99 -20.02 1.71
C HIS A 116 2.20 -21.17 1.08
N LYS A 117 1.23 -21.71 1.81
CA LYS A 117 0.42 -22.85 1.35
C LYS A 117 -0.85 -22.45 0.59
N SER A 118 -1.30 -21.20 0.75
CA SER A 118 -2.59 -20.73 0.23
C SER A 118 -2.43 -19.90 -1.03
N LYS A 119 -3.09 -20.32 -2.11
CA LYS A 119 -3.20 -19.55 -3.36
C LYS A 119 -3.89 -18.21 -3.14
N THR A 120 -4.91 -18.17 -2.28
CA THR A 120 -5.61 -16.93 -1.90
C THR A 120 -4.63 -15.97 -1.21
N HIS A 121 -3.85 -16.46 -0.26
CA HIS A 121 -2.87 -15.65 0.45
C HIS A 121 -1.80 -15.09 -0.50
N MET A 122 -1.27 -15.92 -1.40
CA MET A 122 -0.32 -15.44 -2.41
C MET A 122 -0.94 -14.38 -3.34
N SER A 123 -2.23 -14.50 -3.66
CA SER A 123 -2.97 -13.48 -4.40
C SER A 123 -3.10 -12.18 -3.61
N GLU A 124 -3.39 -12.25 -2.31
CA GLU A 124 -3.43 -11.06 -1.43
C GLU A 124 -2.11 -10.31 -1.44
N LEU A 125 -0.99 -11.05 -1.31
CA LEU A 125 0.36 -10.49 -1.29
C LEU A 125 0.73 -9.81 -2.61
N ILE A 126 0.54 -10.52 -3.73
CA ILE A 126 0.89 -10.00 -5.07
C ILE A 126 0.06 -8.78 -5.45
N ASN A 127 -1.21 -8.73 -5.02
CA ASN A 127 -2.11 -7.60 -5.33
C ASN A 127 -2.06 -6.48 -4.29
N GLY A 128 -1.22 -6.60 -3.25
CA GLY A 128 -1.08 -5.58 -2.21
C GLY A 128 -2.30 -5.44 -1.28
N ILE A 129 -3.16 -6.45 -1.21
CA ILE A 129 -4.23 -6.53 -0.19
C ILE A 129 -3.60 -6.81 1.17
N LYS A 130 -2.59 -7.68 1.20
CA LYS A 130 -1.69 -7.89 2.34
C LYS A 130 -0.26 -7.52 1.99
N PRO A 131 0.53 -7.01 2.94
CA PRO A 131 1.94 -6.76 2.73
C PRO A 131 2.75 -8.04 2.75
N PHE A 132 3.76 -8.13 1.88
CA PHE A 132 4.84 -9.09 2.06
C PHE A 132 5.59 -8.82 3.37
N THR A 133 6.01 -9.89 4.03
CA THR A 133 6.95 -9.80 5.14
C THR A 133 8.33 -9.41 4.62
N LEU A 134 9.19 -8.85 5.50
CA LEU A 134 10.58 -8.58 5.12
C LEU A 134 11.30 -9.86 4.66
N THR A 135 11.03 -10.99 5.34
CA THR A 135 11.58 -12.29 4.96
C THR A 135 11.17 -12.68 3.55
N ASP A 136 9.89 -12.50 3.19
CA ASP A 136 9.43 -12.77 1.83
C ASP A 136 10.21 -11.94 0.80
N LEU A 137 10.35 -10.63 1.06
CA LEU A 137 11.05 -9.71 0.16
C LEU A 137 12.53 -10.04 0.02
N VAL A 138 13.19 -10.44 1.12
CA VAL A 138 14.58 -10.90 1.08
C VAL A 138 14.69 -12.19 0.24
N ILE A 139 13.79 -13.15 0.41
CA ILE A 139 13.78 -14.38 -0.39
C ILE A 139 13.57 -14.05 -1.87
N ILE A 140 12.59 -13.20 -2.20
CA ILE A 140 12.33 -12.73 -3.57
C ILE A 140 13.59 -12.08 -4.16
N ASN A 141 14.23 -11.15 -3.44
CA ASN A 141 15.46 -10.50 -3.89
C ASN A 141 16.58 -11.53 -4.13
N ARG A 142 16.80 -12.47 -3.20
CA ARG A 142 17.92 -13.41 -3.27
C ARG A 142 17.73 -14.49 -4.32
N ILE A 143 16.51 -14.99 -4.50
CA ILE A 143 16.20 -16.09 -5.43
C ILE A 143 15.90 -15.53 -6.82
N LEU A 144 15.00 -14.56 -6.93
CA LEU A 144 14.57 -14.01 -8.23
C LEU A 144 15.52 -12.92 -8.77
N LYS A 145 16.49 -12.47 -7.97
CA LYS A 145 17.47 -11.40 -8.33
C LYS A 145 16.79 -10.09 -8.75
N ILE A 146 15.61 -9.82 -8.22
CA ILE A 146 14.90 -8.54 -8.41
C ILE A 146 15.54 -7.50 -7.50
N ASP A 147 15.81 -6.30 -8.04
CA ASP A 147 16.34 -5.18 -7.28
C ASP A 147 15.48 -4.90 -6.04
N ILE A 148 16.13 -4.71 -4.89
CA ILE A 148 15.42 -4.47 -3.63
C ILE A 148 14.58 -3.19 -3.68
N THR A 149 14.99 -2.19 -4.45
CA THR A 149 14.26 -0.92 -4.66
C THR A 149 12.90 -1.10 -5.35
N LEU A 150 12.72 -2.20 -6.10
CA LEU A 150 11.44 -2.58 -6.69
C LEU A 150 10.56 -3.40 -5.72
N LEU A 151 11.12 -3.83 -4.59
CA LEU A 151 10.47 -4.73 -3.62
C LEU A 151 10.05 -4.01 -2.33
N VAL A 152 10.81 -3.00 -1.92
CA VAL A 152 10.54 -2.14 -0.77
C VAL A 152 10.28 -0.68 -1.19
N PRO A 153 9.37 0.04 -0.51
CA PRO A 153 9.18 1.48 -0.74
C PRO A 153 10.47 2.21 -0.47
N THR A 154 10.85 3.09 -1.39
CA THR A 154 11.97 4.02 -1.25
C THR A 154 11.49 5.43 -0.91
N PHE A 155 10.21 5.60 -0.60
CA PHE A 155 9.59 6.86 -0.16
C PHE A 155 9.16 6.74 1.31
N LEU A 156 9.10 7.88 1.99
CA LEU A 156 8.70 7.95 3.40
C LEU A 156 7.22 8.29 3.54
N SER A 157 6.57 7.84 4.61
CA SER A 157 5.23 8.33 4.97
C SER A 157 5.29 9.81 5.35
N PHE A 158 4.17 10.56 5.23
CA PHE A 158 4.14 11.96 5.66
C PHE A 158 4.60 12.15 7.11
N LYS A 159 4.14 11.28 8.01
CA LYS A 159 4.51 11.30 9.42
C LYS A 159 6.02 11.13 9.59
N ASP A 160 6.63 10.21 8.85
CA ASP A 160 8.06 9.98 8.90
C ASP A 160 8.86 11.11 8.26
N GLN A 161 8.38 11.70 7.17
CA GLN A 161 9.01 12.88 6.56
C GLN A 161 9.08 14.05 7.54
N VAL A 162 7.96 14.38 8.21
CA VAL A 162 7.94 15.45 9.22
C VAL A 162 8.93 15.16 10.35
N LYS A 163 8.93 13.93 10.86
CA LYS A 163 9.84 13.50 11.94
C LYS A 163 11.31 13.57 11.52
N VAL A 164 11.64 13.07 10.33
CA VAL A 164 13.02 13.05 9.82
C VAL A 164 13.47 14.47 9.49
N LYS A 165 12.63 15.31 8.87
CA LYS A 165 12.93 16.73 8.60
C LYS A 165 13.25 17.48 9.89
N ALA A 166 12.44 17.31 10.94
CA ALA A 166 12.70 17.91 12.24
C ALA A 166 14.03 17.41 12.86
N ALA A 167 14.34 16.13 12.74
CA ALA A 167 15.59 15.55 13.23
C ALA A 167 16.82 16.07 12.46
N VAL A 168 16.74 16.15 11.13
CA VAL A 168 17.82 16.68 10.27
C VAL A 168 18.11 18.13 10.58
N THR A 169 17.07 18.97 10.70
CA THR A 169 17.22 20.39 11.10
C THR A 169 17.88 20.51 12.48
N LYS A 170 17.54 19.63 13.43
CA LYS A 170 18.14 19.63 14.77
C LYS A 170 19.61 19.21 14.77
N ILE A 171 20.01 18.30 13.88
CA ILE A 171 21.40 17.83 13.76
C ILE A 171 22.29 18.90 13.12
N ASP A 172 21.71 19.74 12.25
CA ASP A 172 22.36 20.90 11.62
C ASP A 172 23.71 20.54 10.96
N LYS A 173 23.69 19.49 10.14
CA LYS A 173 24.85 19.07 9.34
C LYS A 173 24.54 19.23 7.85
N PRO A 174 25.35 20.00 7.10
CA PRO A 174 25.06 20.30 5.70
C PRO A 174 25.10 19.07 4.78
N GLN A 175 25.73 17.97 5.22
CA GLN A 175 25.77 16.70 4.49
C GLN A 175 24.49 15.88 4.62
N LEU A 176 23.63 16.19 5.61
CA LEU A 176 22.36 15.49 5.83
C LEU A 176 21.23 16.34 5.27
N LYS A 177 20.66 15.91 4.14
CA LYS A 177 19.50 16.53 3.51
C LYS A 177 18.58 15.44 3.01
N LEU A 178 17.27 15.66 3.12
CA LEU A 178 16.29 14.84 2.42
C LEU A 178 16.37 15.18 0.94
N ALA A 179 16.52 14.16 0.09
CA ALA A 179 16.41 14.34 -1.35
C ALA A 179 14.95 14.59 -1.73
N ILE A 180 14.71 15.17 -2.91
CA ILE A 180 13.36 15.35 -3.44
C ILE A 180 12.65 13.99 -3.52
N ASP A 181 13.37 12.94 -3.89
CA ASP A 181 12.85 11.57 -4.01
C ASP A 181 12.40 10.97 -2.65
N ASP A 182 12.86 11.53 -1.53
CA ASP A 182 12.42 11.13 -0.17
C ASP A 182 11.11 11.81 0.26
N LEU A 183 10.65 12.81 -0.51
CA LEU A 183 9.50 13.64 -0.21
C LEU A 183 8.31 13.24 -1.08
N VAL A 184 7.16 12.99 -0.44
CA VAL A 184 5.92 12.63 -1.15
C VAL A 184 5.20 13.88 -1.68
N VAL A 185 5.51 15.06 -1.12
CA VAL A 185 4.95 16.35 -1.53
C VAL A 185 6.05 17.41 -1.47
N CYS A 186 6.32 18.06 -2.59
CA CYS A 186 6.96 19.37 -2.61
C CYS A 186 5.84 20.41 -2.55
N ASP A 187 5.74 21.11 -1.42
CA ASP A 187 5.11 22.43 -1.32
C ASP A 187 6.22 23.43 -0.95
#